data_AF-A0A524QWK4-F1
#
_entry.id   AF-A0A524QWK4-F1
#
_cell.length_a   1.000
_cell.length_b   1.000
_cell.length_c   1.000
_cell.angle_alpha   90.00
_cell.angle_beta   90.00
_cell.angle_gamma   90.00
#
_symmetry.space_group_name_H-M   'P 1'
#
loop_
_entity.id
_entity.type
_entity.pdbx_description
1 polymer ?
#
loop_
_entity_poly.entity_id
_entity_poly.type
_entity_poly.pdbx_seq_one_letter_code
_entity_poly.pdbx_strand_id
1 'polypeptide(L)'
;MSIRFVRLFGLSALLGGLVSARETGPSEPLPNPDAEVEAALGLMAAEANSAGDHDAADGFSGGALALRLGIRPTEIAVSVNGETARYWAVVAGIAHTLRGGPSVLKRSLIAWTAGDDRRPTAILQVSLLTDEASFAFPTDLLTAADPRGRARGTWVDLVQHLRFVAISGAAGIVVAETTDDPCDGALGELPGLRCVKATYDMHADGRFAALLTRDARTADETQIILIQTAAQGVNGIFVSPILSQP
;
A
#
# COMPACT_ATOMS: atom_id res chain seq x y z
N MET A 1 61.83 -37.33 -24.02
CA MET A 1 62.95 -36.45 -23.59
C MET A 1 62.34 -35.43 -22.63
N SER A 2 62.19 -35.70 -21.33
CA SER A 2 63.21 -35.62 -20.25
C SER A 2 63.94 -34.26 -20.30
N ILE A 3 63.86 -33.31 -19.35
CA ILE A 3 64.32 -33.38 -17.94
C ILE A 3 64.03 -32.04 -17.18
N ARG A 4 63.57 -32.14 -15.90
CA ARG A 4 63.77 -31.29 -14.66
C ARG A 4 63.33 -29.80 -14.65
N PHE A 5 62.92 -29.15 -13.54
CA PHE A 5 63.42 -29.02 -12.14
C PHE A 5 62.21 -28.62 -11.22
N VAL A 6 61.93 -29.15 -10.02
CA VAL A 6 62.59 -29.15 -8.69
C VAL A 6 62.61 -27.79 -7.93
N ARG A 7 61.88 -27.82 -6.78
CA ARG A 7 62.06 -27.15 -5.46
C ARG A 7 61.22 -25.90 -5.07
N LEU A 8 60.30 -26.19 -4.12
CA LEU A 8 60.02 -25.54 -2.82
C LEU A 8 60.85 -24.31 -2.42
N PHE A 9 60.17 -23.24 -1.96
CA PHE A 9 60.07 -22.78 -0.55
C PHE A 9 59.37 -21.42 -0.51
N GLY A 10 58.60 -21.12 0.54
CA GLY A 10 58.31 -19.72 0.93
C GLY A 10 56.88 -19.42 1.38
N LEU A 11 56.60 -19.73 2.65
CA LEU A 11 55.49 -19.16 3.41
C LEU A 11 55.75 -17.66 3.63
N SER A 12 54.78 -16.77 3.38
CA SER A 12 54.48 -15.58 4.21
C SER A 12 53.26 -14.83 3.70
N ALA A 13 52.36 -14.56 4.64
CA ALA A 13 51.11 -13.85 4.48
C ALA A 13 51.30 -12.35 4.19
N LEU A 14 50.34 -11.76 3.48
CA LEU A 14 49.98 -10.36 3.63
C LEU A 14 48.48 -10.21 3.37
N LEU A 15 47.78 -9.86 4.45
CA LEU A 15 46.41 -9.38 4.47
C LEU A 15 46.25 -8.16 3.55
N GLY A 16 45.23 -8.18 2.71
CA GLY A 16 44.68 -7.01 2.04
C GLY A 16 43.20 -7.28 1.78
N GLY A 17 42.34 -6.63 2.57
CA GLY A 17 40.91 -6.94 2.66
C GLY A 17 40.16 -6.76 1.35
N LEU A 18 39.65 -7.88 0.83
CA LEU A 18 38.47 -7.87 -0.02
C LEU A 18 37.27 -7.91 0.92
N VAL A 19 36.49 -6.82 0.94
CA VAL A 19 35.12 -6.84 1.46
C VAL A 19 34.34 -7.73 0.49
N SER A 20 34.34 -9.03 0.78
CA SER A 20 33.43 -9.98 0.15
C SER A 20 32.03 -9.62 0.63
N ALA A 21 31.18 -9.30 -0.33
CA ALA A 21 29.74 -9.20 -0.16
C ALA A 21 29.27 -10.44 0.61
N ARG A 22 28.78 -10.21 1.82
CA ARG A 22 28.18 -11.26 2.64
C ARG A 22 26.96 -11.75 1.87
N GLU A 23 27.05 -12.97 1.34
CA GLU A 23 25.90 -13.75 0.91
C GLU A 23 24.86 -13.74 2.03
N THR A 24 23.81 -12.95 1.85
CA THR A 24 22.53 -13.23 2.49
C THR A 24 22.05 -14.54 1.90
N GLY A 25 22.27 -15.64 2.63
CA GLY A 25 21.52 -16.88 2.44
C GLY A 25 20.01 -16.60 2.49
N PRO A 26 19.16 -17.58 2.14
CA PRO A 26 17.72 -17.37 2.11
C PRO A 26 17.28 -16.82 3.46
N SER A 27 16.85 -15.57 3.47
CA SER A 27 16.38 -14.88 4.66
C SER A 27 15.26 -15.71 5.25
N GLU A 28 15.47 -16.19 6.49
CA GLU A 28 14.44 -16.87 7.26
C GLU A 28 13.15 -16.03 7.21
N PRO A 29 11.96 -16.67 7.09
CA PRO A 29 10.70 -15.92 7.07
C PRO A 29 10.61 -15.08 8.34
N LEU A 30 10.27 -13.81 8.20
CA LEU A 30 10.11 -12.95 9.38
C LEU A 30 9.00 -13.56 10.26
N PRO A 31 9.17 -13.63 11.59
CA PRO A 31 8.21 -14.28 12.50
C PRO A 31 6.86 -13.54 12.63
N ASN A 32 6.63 -12.50 11.82
CA ASN A 32 5.36 -11.78 11.74
C ASN A 32 4.99 -11.56 10.26
N PRO A 33 4.04 -12.32 9.70
CA PRO A 33 3.66 -12.17 8.28
C PRO A 33 3.12 -10.78 7.95
N ASP A 34 2.57 -10.07 8.94
CA ASP A 34 2.07 -8.71 8.74
C ASP A 34 3.25 -7.71 8.59
N ALA A 35 4.44 -8.04 9.11
CA ALA A 35 5.65 -7.24 8.93
C ALA A 35 6.24 -7.37 7.51
N GLU A 36 6.11 -8.54 6.87
CA GLU A 36 6.49 -8.70 5.45
C GLU A 36 5.60 -7.81 4.56
N VAL A 37 4.28 -7.82 4.79
CA VAL A 37 3.34 -6.96 4.07
C VAL A 37 3.58 -5.48 4.37
N GLU A 38 3.78 -5.12 5.63
CA GLU A 38 4.12 -3.73 6.03
C GLU A 38 5.35 -3.22 5.25
N ALA A 39 6.41 -4.02 5.20
CA ALA A 39 7.63 -3.67 4.48
C ALA A 39 7.39 -3.55 2.96
N ALA A 40 6.62 -4.46 2.38
CA ALA A 40 6.26 -4.42 0.96
C ALA A 40 5.47 -3.13 0.62
N LEU A 41 4.48 -2.78 1.44
CA LEU A 41 3.73 -1.53 1.28
C LEU A 41 4.63 -0.30 1.43
N GLY A 42 5.59 -0.32 2.36
CA GLY A 42 6.59 0.73 2.51
C GLY A 42 7.47 0.91 1.26
N LEU A 43 7.90 -0.19 0.64
CA LEU A 43 8.65 -0.16 -0.62
C LEU A 43 7.80 0.40 -1.76
N MET A 44 6.56 -0.07 -1.91
CA MET A 44 5.63 0.45 -2.93
C MET A 44 5.35 1.94 -2.74
N ALA A 45 5.24 2.41 -1.49
CA ALA A 45 5.08 3.83 -1.20
C ALA A 45 6.30 4.65 -1.64
N ALA A 46 7.51 4.17 -1.34
CA ALA A 46 8.75 4.82 -1.77
C ALA A 46 8.87 4.85 -3.30
N GLU A 47 8.55 3.74 -3.95
CA GLU A 47 8.53 3.63 -5.42
C GLU A 47 7.53 4.59 -6.05
N ALA A 48 6.30 4.63 -5.54
CA ALA A 48 5.26 5.55 -6.01
C ALA A 48 5.70 7.01 -5.85
N ASN A 49 6.30 7.37 -4.72
CA ASN A 49 6.86 8.70 -4.51
C ASN A 49 7.97 9.04 -5.52
N SER A 50 8.87 8.10 -5.81
CA SER A 50 9.94 8.30 -6.79
C SER A 50 9.41 8.51 -8.22
N ALA A 51 8.24 7.96 -8.53
CA ALA A 51 7.52 8.13 -9.79
C ALA A 51 6.65 9.40 -9.84
N GLY A 52 6.62 10.20 -8.77
CA GLY A 52 5.76 11.39 -8.65
C GLY A 52 4.28 11.06 -8.43
N ASP A 53 3.97 9.84 -8.03
CA ASP A 53 2.61 9.34 -7.78
C ASP A 53 2.28 9.41 -6.28
N HIS A 54 2.17 10.65 -5.78
CA HIS A 54 1.99 10.93 -4.35
C HIS A 54 0.72 10.33 -3.76
N ASP A 55 -0.37 10.23 -4.53
CA ASP A 55 -1.60 9.62 -4.04
C ASP A 55 -1.49 8.13 -3.79
N ALA A 56 -0.79 7.41 -4.69
CA ALA A 56 -0.48 6.01 -4.48
C ALA A 56 0.46 5.84 -3.28
N ALA A 57 1.50 6.69 -3.19
CA ALA A 57 2.45 6.64 -2.09
C ALA A 57 1.80 6.85 -0.72
N ASP A 58 0.89 7.83 -0.61
CA ASP A 58 0.12 8.09 0.59
C ASP A 58 -0.76 6.89 0.99
N GLY A 59 -1.47 6.29 0.01
CA GLY A 59 -2.34 5.15 0.28
C GLY A 59 -1.56 3.95 0.80
N PHE A 60 -0.47 3.57 0.13
CA PHE A 60 0.41 2.49 0.60
C PHE A 60 1.04 2.80 1.96
N SER A 61 1.47 4.05 2.19
CA SER A 61 1.98 4.49 3.49
C SER A 61 0.92 4.37 4.59
N GLY A 62 -0.34 4.69 4.30
CA GLY A 62 -1.46 4.54 5.21
C GLY A 62 -1.72 3.07 5.59
N GLY A 63 -1.68 2.15 4.62
CA GLY A 63 -1.79 0.71 4.89
C GLY A 63 -0.64 0.17 5.74
N ALA A 64 0.61 0.52 5.39
CA ALA A 64 1.77 0.14 6.18
C ALA A 64 1.68 0.72 7.61
N LEU A 65 1.21 1.96 7.74
CA LEU A 65 1.01 2.58 9.05
C LEU A 65 -0.04 1.83 9.88
N ALA A 66 -1.19 1.48 9.31
CA ALA A 66 -2.23 0.74 10.02
C ALA A 66 -1.69 -0.60 10.58
N LEU A 67 -0.94 -1.35 9.77
CA LEU A 67 -0.30 -2.60 10.21
C LEU A 67 0.69 -2.37 11.36
N ARG A 68 1.54 -1.35 11.24
CA ARG A 68 2.52 -0.99 12.29
C ARG A 68 1.85 -0.60 13.62
N LEU A 69 0.67 -0.02 13.55
CA LEU A 69 -0.16 0.37 14.71
C LEU A 69 -1.00 -0.79 15.27
N GLY A 70 -0.73 -2.03 14.85
CA GLY A 70 -1.36 -3.23 15.39
C GLY A 70 -2.75 -3.53 14.85
N ILE A 71 -3.19 -2.86 13.78
CA ILE A 71 -4.48 -3.18 13.15
C ILE A 71 -4.41 -4.56 12.52
N ARG A 72 -5.32 -5.43 12.97
CA ARG A 72 -5.50 -6.76 12.39
C ARG A 72 -6.25 -6.65 11.06
N PRO A 73 -5.71 -7.19 9.96
CA PRO A 73 -6.40 -7.21 8.68
C PRO A 73 -7.73 -7.97 8.76
N THR A 74 -8.71 -7.52 7.98
CA THR A 74 -10.01 -8.18 7.82
C THR A 74 -10.02 -8.96 6.51
N GLU A 75 -10.53 -10.19 6.51
CA GLU A 75 -10.69 -10.95 5.26
C GLU A 75 -11.88 -10.37 4.47
N ILE A 76 -11.67 -10.08 3.19
CA ILE A 76 -12.69 -9.60 2.25
C ILE A 76 -12.66 -10.42 0.97
N ALA A 77 -13.75 -10.39 0.21
CA ALA A 77 -13.83 -11.01 -1.11
C ALA A 77 -13.65 -9.94 -2.20
N VAL A 78 -12.74 -10.21 -3.14
CA VAL A 78 -12.51 -9.35 -4.31
C VAL A 78 -12.71 -10.18 -5.57
N SER A 79 -13.61 -9.73 -6.44
CA SER A 79 -13.84 -10.29 -7.76
C SER A 79 -12.98 -9.56 -8.78
N VAL A 80 -12.11 -10.29 -9.49
CA VAL A 80 -11.30 -9.79 -10.60
C VAL A 80 -11.73 -10.54 -11.86
N ASN A 81 -12.28 -9.84 -12.84
CA ASN A 81 -12.88 -10.43 -14.05
C ASN A 81 -13.95 -11.50 -13.76
N GLY A 82 -14.70 -11.36 -12.65
CA GLY A 82 -15.71 -12.32 -12.24
C GLY A 82 -15.16 -13.49 -11.40
N GLU A 83 -13.84 -13.65 -11.30
CA GLU A 83 -13.21 -14.62 -10.42
C GLU A 83 -13.02 -14.04 -9.02
N THR A 84 -13.68 -14.64 -8.03
CA THR A 84 -13.62 -14.17 -6.65
C THR A 84 -12.46 -14.83 -5.91
N ALA A 85 -11.58 -14.01 -5.34
CA ALA A 85 -10.49 -14.43 -4.49
C ALA A 85 -10.57 -13.75 -3.12
N ARG A 86 -9.95 -14.40 -2.11
CA ARG A 86 -9.87 -13.86 -0.75
C ARG A 86 -8.72 -12.89 -0.63
N TYR A 87 -8.97 -11.76 0.02
CA TYR A 87 -7.98 -10.74 0.30
C TYR A 87 -7.99 -10.42 1.79
N TRP A 88 -6.83 -10.11 2.36
CA TRP A 88 -6.73 -9.38 3.63
C TRP A 88 -6.80 -7.89 3.33
N ALA A 89 -7.46 -7.12 4.18
CA ALA A 89 -7.63 -5.70 3.98
C ALA A 89 -7.52 -4.89 5.28
N VAL A 90 -7.00 -3.68 5.14
CA VAL A 90 -7.05 -2.63 6.17
C VAL A 90 -7.46 -1.30 5.53
N VAL A 91 -8.02 -0.41 6.35
CA VAL A 91 -8.34 0.96 5.94
C VAL A 91 -7.54 1.96 6.77
N ALA A 92 -7.04 3.01 6.13
CA ALA A 92 -6.47 4.17 6.80
C ALA A 92 -7.29 5.43 6.44
N GLY A 93 -7.97 6.01 7.42
CA GLY A 93 -8.58 7.33 7.33
C GLY A 93 -7.66 8.37 7.97
N ILE A 94 -7.05 9.24 7.17
CA ILE A 94 -6.10 10.26 7.65
C ILE A 94 -6.62 11.63 7.22
N ALA A 95 -6.68 12.58 8.15
CA ALA A 95 -7.05 13.95 7.82
C ALA A 95 -5.90 14.67 7.09
N HIS A 96 -6.20 15.24 5.94
CA HIS A 96 -5.27 16.04 5.11
C HIS A 96 -5.83 17.44 4.90
N THR A 97 -4.96 18.44 4.99
CA THR A 97 -5.28 19.80 4.53
C THR A 97 -5.10 19.85 3.01
N LEU A 98 -6.18 20.14 2.27
CA LEU A 98 -6.11 20.36 0.83
C LEU A 98 -5.21 21.57 0.52
N ARG A 99 -4.51 21.54 -0.61
CA ARG A 99 -3.61 22.64 -1.00
C ARG A 99 -4.41 23.94 -1.18
N GLY A 100 -4.30 24.86 -0.22
CA GLY A 100 -5.06 26.11 -0.19
C GLY A 100 -6.54 25.93 0.16
N GLY A 101 -6.93 24.80 0.75
CA GLY A 101 -8.32 24.43 1.05
C GLY A 101 -8.52 23.90 2.47
N PRO A 102 -9.72 23.36 2.76
CA PRO A 102 -10.05 22.83 4.08
C PRO A 102 -9.32 21.51 4.39
N SER A 103 -9.36 21.10 5.65
CA SER A 103 -9.00 19.74 6.06
C SER A 103 -10.12 18.76 5.70
N VAL A 104 -9.76 17.64 5.07
CA VAL A 104 -10.66 16.55 4.66
C VAL A 104 -10.09 15.21 5.08
N LEU A 105 -10.95 14.20 5.26
CA LEU A 105 -10.52 12.85 5.57
C LEU A 105 -10.20 12.08 4.28
N LYS A 106 -8.92 11.81 4.00
CA LYS A 106 -8.52 10.88 2.94
C LYS A 106 -8.62 9.47 3.48
N ARG A 107 -9.45 8.65 2.85
CA ARG A 107 -9.66 7.24 3.22
C ARG A 107 -8.98 6.37 2.17
N SER A 108 -8.14 5.45 2.61
CA SER A 108 -7.45 4.50 1.74
C SER A 108 -7.68 3.08 2.20
N LEU A 109 -8.33 2.28 1.37
CA LEU A 109 -8.33 0.83 1.45
C LEU A 109 -7.03 0.30 0.86
N ILE A 110 -6.38 -0.60 1.59
CA ILE A 110 -5.32 -1.45 1.07
C ILE A 110 -5.72 -2.90 1.31
N ALA A 111 -5.85 -3.66 0.23
CA ALA A 111 -6.17 -5.08 0.27
C ALA A 111 -5.13 -5.89 -0.51
N TRP A 112 -4.79 -7.08 -0.04
CA TRP A 112 -3.84 -7.97 -0.70
C TRP A 112 -4.32 -9.42 -0.62
N THR A 113 -3.91 -10.25 -1.57
CA THR A 113 -4.32 -11.66 -1.63
C THR A 113 -4.05 -12.41 -0.34
N ALA A 114 -5.05 -13.15 0.16
CA ALA A 114 -4.94 -14.01 1.32
C ALA A 114 -4.35 -15.37 0.91
N GLY A 115 -3.04 -15.54 1.09
CA GLY A 115 -2.32 -16.81 0.92
C GLY A 115 -1.99 -17.49 2.25
N ASP A 116 -1.69 -18.79 2.20
CA ASP A 116 -1.28 -19.58 3.37
C ASP A 116 0.07 -19.13 3.94
N ASP A 117 0.95 -18.60 3.09
CA ASP A 117 2.21 -17.96 3.46
C ASP A 117 2.07 -16.44 3.73
N ARG A 118 0.84 -15.91 3.60
CA ARG A 118 0.49 -14.48 3.69
C ARG A 118 1.33 -13.55 2.80
N ARG A 119 2.04 -14.09 1.80
CA ARG A 119 2.78 -13.25 0.85
C ARG A 119 1.82 -12.67 -0.18
N PRO A 120 1.82 -11.34 -0.38
CA PRO A 120 0.93 -10.73 -1.35
C PRO A 120 1.37 -11.12 -2.77
N THR A 121 0.45 -11.66 -3.56
CA THR A 121 0.62 -11.89 -5.01
C THR A 121 -0.11 -10.83 -5.84
N ALA A 122 -1.12 -10.19 -5.26
CA ALA A 122 -1.70 -8.97 -5.80
C ALA A 122 -2.11 -8.00 -4.69
N ILE A 123 -2.16 -6.70 -5.02
CA ILE A 123 -2.54 -5.61 -4.11
C ILE A 123 -3.55 -4.71 -4.80
N LEU A 124 -4.68 -4.47 -4.13
CA LEU A 124 -5.68 -3.47 -4.47
C LEU A 124 -5.54 -2.27 -3.52
N GLN A 125 -5.37 -1.09 -4.09
CA GLN A 125 -5.48 0.19 -3.40
C GLN A 125 -6.71 0.94 -3.92
N VAL A 126 -7.52 1.47 -3.01
CA VAL A 126 -8.57 2.44 -3.34
C VAL A 126 -8.48 3.62 -2.39
N SER A 127 -8.42 4.84 -2.91
CA SER A 127 -8.31 6.07 -2.11
C SER A 127 -9.34 7.11 -2.57
N LEU A 128 -9.98 7.80 -1.62
CA LEU A 128 -10.95 8.86 -1.88
C LEU A 128 -11.06 9.86 -0.71
N LEU A 129 -11.60 11.06 -0.97
CA LEU A 129 -11.69 12.15 0.02
C LEU A 129 -13.08 12.32 0.65
N THR A 130 -14.10 11.74 0.03
CA THR A 130 -15.50 11.75 0.48
C THR A 130 -15.88 10.40 1.09
N ASP A 131 -17.16 10.13 1.28
CA ASP A 131 -17.64 8.78 1.61
C ASP A 131 -17.83 7.93 0.34
N GLU A 132 -18.11 8.57 -0.80
CA GLU A 132 -18.27 7.95 -2.11
C GLU A 132 -17.73 8.88 -3.21
N ALA A 133 -17.07 8.31 -4.23
CA ALA A 133 -16.57 9.04 -5.38
C ALA A 133 -16.44 8.14 -6.63
N SER A 134 -16.59 8.74 -7.82
CA SER A 134 -16.37 8.04 -9.09
C SER A 134 -14.88 7.93 -9.40
N PHE A 135 -14.47 6.79 -9.97
CA PHE A 135 -13.11 6.59 -10.45
C PHE A 135 -12.82 7.45 -11.68
N ALA A 136 -11.56 7.84 -11.80
CA ALA A 136 -11.02 8.48 -12.98
C ALA A 136 -9.49 8.37 -13.03
N PHE A 137 -8.93 8.52 -14.23
CA PHE A 137 -7.49 8.55 -14.46
C PHE A 137 -7.14 9.50 -15.63
N PRO A 138 -6.02 10.24 -15.56
CA PRO A 138 -5.19 10.47 -14.37
C PRO A 138 -5.94 11.27 -13.30
N THR A 139 -5.59 11.07 -12.04
CA THR A 139 -6.23 11.75 -10.90
C THR A 139 -5.18 12.24 -9.91
N ASP A 140 -5.37 13.47 -9.43
CA ASP A 140 -4.71 14.06 -8.27
C ASP A 140 -5.80 14.37 -7.23
N LEU A 141 -5.81 13.62 -6.13
CA LEU A 141 -6.84 13.72 -5.10
C LEU A 141 -6.70 15.00 -4.29
N LEU A 142 -5.47 15.46 -4.02
CA LEU A 142 -5.22 16.50 -3.01
C LEU A 142 -5.33 17.93 -3.56
N THR A 143 -6.08 18.13 -4.64
CA THR A 143 -6.31 19.46 -5.23
C THR A 143 -7.55 20.13 -4.64
N ALA A 144 -7.45 21.41 -4.27
CA ALA A 144 -8.60 22.19 -3.81
C ALA A 144 -9.62 22.50 -4.93
N ALA A 145 -9.26 22.27 -6.19
CA ALA A 145 -10.10 22.55 -7.35
C ALA A 145 -11.27 21.56 -7.50
N ASP A 146 -11.18 20.36 -6.90
CA ASP A 146 -12.26 19.36 -6.86
C ASP A 146 -12.42 18.78 -5.44
N PRO A 147 -13.04 19.53 -4.51
CA PRO A 147 -13.16 19.11 -3.10
C PRO A 147 -14.13 17.94 -2.89
N ARG A 148 -14.96 17.61 -3.90
CA ARG A 148 -15.80 16.40 -3.86
C ARG A 148 -15.01 15.14 -4.19
N GLY A 149 -13.82 15.31 -4.77
CA GLY A 149 -12.84 14.25 -5.02
C GLY A 149 -13.29 13.24 -6.07
N ARG A 150 -12.35 12.82 -6.92
CA ARG A 150 -12.46 11.56 -7.65
C ARG A 150 -12.00 10.44 -6.71
N ALA A 151 -12.42 9.21 -6.95
CA ALA A 151 -11.78 8.05 -6.37
C ALA A 151 -10.56 7.70 -7.23
N ARG A 152 -9.54 7.15 -6.59
CA ARG A 152 -8.40 6.53 -7.24
C ARG A 152 -8.40 5.04 -6.93
N GLY A 153 -8.27 4.21 -7.96
CA GLY A 153 -8.08 2.77 -7.82
C GLY A 153 -6.77 2.34 -8.48
N THR A 154 -6.02 1.46 -7.83
CA THR A 154 -4.86 0.79 -8.42
C THR A 154 -4.90 -0.68 -8.03
N TRP A 155 -4.70 -1.56 -8.99
CA TRP A 155 -4.50 -2.98 -8.75
C TRP A 155 -3.14 -3.39 -9.32
N VAL A 156 -2.33 -4.07 -8.51
CA VAL A 156 -0.97 -4.47 -8.87
C VAL A 156 -0.89 -5.97 -8.80
N ASP A 157 -0.55 -6.61 -9.92
CA ASP A 157 -0.14 -8.00 -9.98
C ASP A 157 1.36 -8.07 -9.68
N LEU A 158 1.71 -8.62 -8.54
CA LEU A 158 3.11 -8.72 -8.10
C LEU A 158 3.85 -9.89 -8.77
N VAL A 159 3.13 -10.88 -9.29
CA VAL A 159 3.69 -12.05 -9.97
C VAL A 159 4.09 -11.68 -11.40
N GLN A 160 3.21 -10.97 -12.10
CA GLN A 160 3.42 -10.54 -13.49
C GLN A 160 4.03 -9.15 -13.61
N HIS A 161 4.21 -8.44 -12.49
CA HIS A 161 4.67 -7.05 -12.43
C HIS A 161 3.80 -6.09 -13.28
N LEU A 162 2.50 -6.37 -13.34
CA LEU A 162 1.53 -5.54 -14.05
C LEU A 162 0.84 -4.58 -13.09
N ARG A 163 0.56 -3.37 -13.58
CA ARG A 163 -0.16 -2.35 -12.83
C ARG A 163 -1.36 -1.90 -13.63
N PHE A 164 -2.51 -1.88 -12.98
CA PHE A 164 -3.76 -1.41 -13.54
C PHE A 164 -4.30 -0.24 -12.72
N VAL A 165 -4.93 0.72 -13.38
CA VAL A 165 -5.53 1.90 -12.76
C VAL A 165 -7.00 2.00 -13.11
N ALA A 166 -7.82 2.40 -12.16
CA ALA A 166 -9.25 2.57 -12.39
C ALA A 166 -9.50 3.75 -13.34
N ILE A 167 -10.14 3.50 -14.47
CA ILE A 167 -10.49 4.51 -15.47
C ILE A 167 -11.96 4.93 -15.38
N SER A 168 -12.82 4.10 -14.81
CA SER A 168 -14.24 4.38 -14.58
C SER A 168 -14.85 3.47 -13.52
N GLY A 169 -16.06 3.80 -13.08
CA GLY A 169 -16.75 3.14 -11.97
C GLY A 169 -16.85 4.04 -10.74
N ALA A 170 -17.04 3.44 -9.56
CA ALA A 170 -17.14 4.16 -8.30
C ALA A 170 -16.61 3.33 -7.13
N ALA A 171 -16.30 4.04 -6.05
CA ALA A 171 -15.98 3.44 -4.77
C ALA A 171 -16.54 4.27 -3.62
N GLY A 172 -16.82 3.59 -2.52
CA GLY A 172 -17.15 4.20 -1.26
C GLY A 172 -16.36 3.56 -0.12
N ILE A 173 -15.92 4.40 0.81
CA ILE A 173 -15.29 3.99 2.07
C ILE A 173 -15.90 4.89 3.14
N VAL A 174 -16.72 4.32 4.01
CA VAL A 174 -17.47 5.05 5.03
C VAL A 174 -16.99 4.58 6.39
N VAL A 175 -16.79 5.52 7.32
CA VAL A 175 -16.52 5.17 8.72
C VAL A 175 -17.80 4.56 9.28
N ALA A 176 -17.76 3.27 9.62
CA ALA A 176 -18.89 2.58 10.24
C ALA A 176 -18.91 2.86 11.74
N GLU A 177 -17.74 2.71 12.39
CA GLU A 177 -17.57 2.97 13.81
C GLU A 177 -16.16 3.50 14.10
N THR A 178 -16.05 4.40 15.06
CA THR A 178 -14.78 4.76 15.70
C THR A 178 -14.83 4.34 17.15
N THR A 179 -13.79 3.68 17.61
CA THR A 179 -13.64 3.31 19.02
C THR A 179 -12.96 4.44 19.80
N ASP A 180 -13.02 4.38 21.13
CA ASP A 180 -12.16 5.19 22.00
C ASP A 180 -10.80 4.51 22.28
N ASP A 181 -10.56 3.34 21.68
CA ASP A 181 -9.29 2.63 21.81
C ASP A 181 -8.22 3.35 20.97
N PRO A 182 -7.15 3.88 21.60
CA PRO A 182 -6.07 4.53 20.87
C PRO A 182 -5.33 3.52 19.99
N CYS A 183 -4.74 4.03 18.91
CA CYS A 183 -3.76 3.26 18.14
C CYS A 183 -2.56 2.87 19.02
N ASP A 184 -1.98 1.71 18.79
CA ASP A 184 -0.82 1.26 19.55
C ASP A 184 0.44 2.09 19.18
N GLY A 185 1.35 2.31 20.12
CA GLY A 185 2.65 2.96 19.89
C GLY A 185 2.65 4.49 19.89
N ALA A 186 3.80 5.08 19.50
CA ALA A 186 4.11 6.50 19.70
C ALA A 186 3.11 7.48 19.07
N LEU A 187 2.39 7.08 18.02
CA LEU A 187 1.40 7.90 17.33
C LEU A 187 0.15 8.16 18.18
N GLY A 188 -0.25 7.22 19.03
CA GLY A 188 -1.33 7.39 20.00
C GLY A 188 -0.98 8.35 21.15
N GLU A 189 0.31 8.64 21.33
CA GLU A 189 0.83 9.48 22.42
C GLU A 189 1.14 10.92 21.98
N LEU A 190 0.98 11.25 20.68
CA LEU A 190 1.31 12.57 20.15
C LEU A 190 0.24 13.60 20.57
N PRO A 191 0.59 14.65 21.34
CA PRO A 191 -0.38 15.55 21.97
C PRO A 191 -1.18 16.45 21.00
N GLY A 192 -0.86 16.43 19.70
CA GLY A 192 -1.58 17.18 18.67
C GLY A 192 -2.39 16.30 17.71
N LEU A 193 -2.38 14.98 17.88
CA LEU A 193 -3.02 14.03 16.99
C LEU A 193 -3.91 13.08 17.79
N ARG A 194 -5.09 12.80 17.26
CA ARG A 194 -5.97 11.72 17.69
C ARG A 194 -5.78 10.57 16.72
N CYS A 195 -5.30 9.43 17.20
CA CYS A 195 -5.27 8.18 16.47
C CYS A 195 -6.11 7.15 17.23
N VAL A 196 -7.19 6.66 16.62
CA VAL A 196 -8.06 5.63 17.21
C VAL A 196 -8.31 4.49 16.24
N LYS A 197 -8.66 3.32 16.77
CA LYS A 197 -9.11 2.17 15.99
C LYS A 197 -10.52 2.44 15.44
N ALA A 198 -10.77 2.03 14.22
CA ALA A 198 -12.04 2.26 13.53
C ALA A 198 -12.40 1.07 12.65
N THR A 199 -13.68 0.96 12.29
CA THR A 199 -14.18 0.03 11.28
C THR A 199 -14.83 0.79 10.13
N TYR A 200 -14.76 0.20 8.95
CA TYR A 200 -15.21 0.84 7.72
C TYR A 200 -16.09 -0.09 6.90
N ASP A 201 -17.14 0.48 6.33
CA ASP A 201 -17.91 -0.16 5.27
C ASP A 201 -17.38 0.35 3.94
N MET A 202 -17.19 -0.57 2.98
CA MET A 202 -16.53 -0.27 1.73
C MET A 202 -17.17 -0.97 0.56
N HIS A 203 -17.05 -0.33 -0.60
CA HIS A 203 -17.26 -0.97 -1.89
C HIS A 203 -16.33 -0.34 -2.94
N ALA A 204 -15.99 -1.12 -3.96
CA ALA A 204 -15.37 -0.62 -5.17
C ALA A 204 -15.86 -1.45 -6.35
N ASP A 205 -16.36 -0.79 -7.39
CA ASP A 205 -16.76 -1.40 -8.65
C ASP A 205 -16.19 -0.53 -9.77
N GLY A 206 -15.27 -1.07 -10.55
CA GLY A 206 -14.63 -0.30 -11.61
C GLY A 206 -13.96 -1.09 -12.70
N ARG A 207 -13.71 -0.38 -13.80
CA ARG A 207 -12.88 -0.82 -14.92
C ARG A 207 -11.47 -0.33 -14.69
N PHE A 208 -10.51 -1.26 -14.71
CA PHE A 208 -9.11 -0.99 -14.48
C PHE A 208 -8.33 -1.29 -15.76
N ALA A 209 -7.62 -0.31 -16.29
CA ALA A 209 -6.81 -0.45 -17.50
C ALA A 209 -5.33 -0.55 -17.15
N ALA A 210 -4.57 -1.34 -17.91
CA ALA A 210 -3.14 -1.54 -17.68
C ALA A 210 -2.37 -0.23 -17.88
N LEU A 211 -1.25 -0.06 -17.16
CA LEU A 211 -0.29 0.99 -17.43
C LEU A 211 0.86 0.42 -18.27
N LEU A 212 1.11 1.01 -19.44
CA LEU A 212 2.20 0.62 -20.34
C LEU A 212 3.58 0.87 -19.73
N THR A 213 3.70 1.94 -18.96
CA THR A 213 4.89 2.27 -18.19
C THR A 213 4.48 2.78 -16.82
N ARG A 214 5.39 2.67 -15.85
CA ARG A 214 5.15 3.05 -14.46
C ARG A 214 4.72 4.53 -14.30
N ASP A 215 5.24 5.40 -15.17
CA ASP A 215 4.99 6.85 -15.17
C ASP A 215 3.93 7.27 -16.19
N ALA A 216 3.28 6.31 -16.85
CA ALA A 216 2.30 6.59 -17.87
C ALA A 216 1.13 7.34 -17.26
N ARG A 217 0.88 8.57 -17.74
CA ARG A 217 -0.37 9.31 -17.50
C ARG A 217 -1.49 8.87 -18.43
N THR A 218 -1.26 7.78 -19.17
CA THR A 218 -2.16 7.22 -20.16
C THR A 218 -2.30 5.74 -19.86
N ALA A 219 -3.55 5.27 -19.75
CA ALA A 219 -3.84 3.87 -19.57
C ALA A 219 -3.99 3.15 -20.91
N ASP A 220 -3.58 1.89 -20.98
CA ASP A 220 -3.84 1.00 -22.10
C ASP A 220 -5.23 0.37 -21.94
N GLU A 221 -6.20 0.98 -22.61
CA GLU A 221 -7.59 0.50 -22.62
C GLU A 221 -7.80 -0.78 -23.45
N THR A 222 -6.75 -1.34 -24.08
CA THR A 222 -6.85 -2.66 -24.72
C THR A 222 -6.76 -3.80 -23.70
N GLN A 223 -6.18 -3.55 -22.53
CA GLN A 223 -6.06 -4.50 -21.43
C GLN A 223 -6.86 -4.00 -20.23
N ILE A 224 -8.12 -4.43 -20.16
CA ILE A 224 -9.04 -4.02 -19.10
C ILE A 224 -9.39 -5.22 -18.23
N ILE A 225 -9.34 -5.01 -16.93
CA ILE A 225 -9.91 -5.90 -15.92
C ILE A 225 -11.08 -5.22 -15.21
N LEU A 226 -12.04 -6.02 -14.76
CA LEU A 226 -13.12 -5.56 -13.89
C LEU A 226 -12.80 -5.95 -12.46
N ILE A 227 -12.90 -5.00 -11.54
CA ILE A 227 -12.70 -5.26 -10.11
C ILE A 227 -13.95 -4.86 -9.36
N GLN A 228 -14.46 -5.79 -8.56
CA GLN A 228 -15.64 -5.60 -7.72
C GLN A 228 -15.36 -6.13 -6.30
N THR A 229 -15.66 -5.33 -5.29
CA THR A 229 -15.57 -5.72 -3.88
C THR A 229 -16.57 -4.94 -3.07
N ALA A 230 -17.11 -5.58 -2.03
CA ALA A 230 -17.89 -4.93 -0.99
C ALA A 230 -17.63 -5.65 0.34
N ALA A 231 -17.41 -4.90 1.40
CA ALA A 231 -17.17 -5.45 2.73
C ALA A 231 -17.69 -4.51 3.80
N GLN A 232 -18.11 -5.09 4.93
CA GLN A 232 -18.55 -4.35 6.11
C GLN A 232 -17.60 -4.60 7.26
N GLY A 233 -17.43 -3.61 8.13
CA GLY A 233 -16.62 -3.76 9.34
C GLY A 233 -15.13 -4.01 9.08
N VAL A 234 -14.57 -3.47 7.98
CA VAL A 234 -13.14 -3.59 7.69
C VAL A 234 -12.34 -2.78 8.71
N ASN A 235 -11.44 -3.45 9.43
CA ASN A 235 -10.61 -2.82 10.45
C ASN A 235 -9.67 -1.76 9.86
N GLY A 236 -9.46 -0.69 10.61
CA GLY A 236 -8.61 0.40 10.21
C GLY A 236 -8.21 1.35 11.32
N ILE A 237 -7.56 2.43 10.92
CA ILE A 237 -7.22 3.57 11.78
C ILE A 237 -7.95 4.84 11.32
N PHE A 238 -8.29 5.68 12.29
CA PHE A 238 -8.71 7.06 12.06
C PHE A 238 -7.69 8.00 12.70
N VAL A 239 -7.09 8.88 11.90
CA VAL A 239 -6.08 9.85 12.34
C VAL A 239 -6.54 11.27 12.01
N SER A 240 -6.65 12.12 13.02
CA SER A 240 -7.00 13.54 12.85
C SER A 240 -6.19 14.46 13.78
N PRO A 241 -6.00 15.74 13.43
CA PRO A 241 -5.56 16.74 14.38
C PRO A 241 -6.50 16.82 15.59
N ILE A 242 -5.94 17.04 16.77
CA ILE A 242 -6.73 17.50 17.93
C ILE A 242 -6.91 19.00 17.73
N LEU A 243 -8.13 19.44 17.39
CA LEU A 243 -8.44 20.86 17.35
C LEU A 243 -8.39 21.37 18.79
N SER A 244 -7.40 22.22 19.11
CA SER A 244 -7.38 22.97 20.35
C SER A 244 -8.71 23.72 20.46
N GLN A 245 -9.50 23.45 21.51
CA GLN A 245 -10.68 24.27 21.76
C GLN A 245 -10.23 25.72 21.96
N PRO A 246 -10.89 26.71 21.33
CA PRO A 246 -10.55 28.12 21.48
C PRO A 246 -10.75 28.62 22.92
#